data_AF-A0A971YB53-F1
#
_entry.id   AF-A0A971YB53-F1
#
_cell.length_a   1.000
_cell.length_b   1.000
_cell.length_c   1.000
_cell.angle_alpha   90.00
_cell.angle_beta   90.00
_cell.angle_gamma   90.00
#
_symmetry.space_group_name_H-M   'P 1'
#
loop_
_entity.id
_entity.type
_entity.pdbx_description
1 polymer ?
#
loop_
_entity_poly.entity_id
_entity_poly.type
_entity_poly.pdbx_seq_one_letter_code
_entity_poly.pdbx_strand_id
1 'polypeptide(L)'
;MRSRTLEKWTVERSAELYGVDNWGGGYFTITPDGKLGITPFPGQDVCVPIASIIGGLQERGLGLPVLLRIENLLDAQISLLHASFAKAIKELKYTAEFRGVYPVKVNQQQQVLEEIAKVG
;
A
#
# COMPACT_ATOMS: atom_id res chain seq x y z
N MET A 1 5.17 19.99 41.49
CA MET A 1 5.29 20.24 40.05
C MET A 1 5.77 18.94 39.39
N ARG A 2 4.89 18.16 38.76
CA ARG A 2 5.32 16.96 38.04
C ARG A 2 6.06 17.43 36.80
N SER A 3 7.39 17.26 36.77
CA SER A 3 8.18 17.42 35.56
C SER A 3 7.60 16.45 34.52
N ARG A 4 6.86 16.97 33.54
CA ARG A 4 6.62 16.23 32.29
C ARG A 4 7.99 16.15 31.63
N THR A 5 8.74 15.09 31.92
CA THR A 5 9.81 14.65 31.04
C THR A 5 9.15 14.50 29.68
N LEU A 6 9.40 15.44 28.77
CA LEU A 6 8.95 15.33 27.39
C LEU A 6 9.61 14.05 26.86
N GLU A 7 8.85 12.96 26.79
CA GLU A 7 9.31 11.74 26.15
C GLU A 7 9.81 12.13 24.77
N LYS A 8 11.08 11.79 24.49
CA LYS A 8 11.73 12.14 23.24
C LYS A 8 10.90 11.54 22.10
N TRP A 9 10.51 12.35 21.13
CA TRP A 9 9.72 11.89 19.98
C TRP A 9 10.49 10.82 19.20
N THR A 10 9.84 9.70 18.89
CA THR A 10 10.45 8.58 18.17
C THR A 10 9.68 8.25 16.89
N VAL A 11 10.29 7.43 16.03
CA VAL A 11 9.67 6.95 14.79
C VAL A 11 8.44 6.11 15.09
N GLU A 12 8.52 5.25 16.11
CA GLU A 12 7.44 4.37 16.55
C GLU A 12 6.24 5.21 17.02
N ARG A 13 6.49 6.33 17.71
CA ARG A 13 5.43 7.25 18.12
C ARG A 13 4.77 7.96 16.95
N SER A 14 5.52 8.28 15.88
CA SER A 14 4.92 8.78 14.64
C SER A 14 4.05 7.72 13.97
N ALA A 15 4.53 6.47 13.87
CA ALA A 15 3.79 5.36 13.30
C ALA A 15 2.48 5.09 14.06
N GLU A 16 2.54 5.12 15.40
CA GLU A 16 1.39 4.98 16.28
C GLU A 16 0.42 6.17 16.16
N LEU A 17 0.91 7.41 16.25
CA LEU A 17 0.07 8.61 16.17
C LEU A 17 -0.73 8.66 14.87
N TYR A 18 -0.08 8.37 13.74
CA TYR A 18 -0.73 8.36 12.42
C TYR A 18 -1.36 7.01 12.07
N GLY A 19 -1.23 6.01 12.94
CA GLY A 19 -1.78 4.67 12.78
C GLY A 19 -1.32 3.97 11.50
N VAL A 20 -0.10 4.23 11.03
CA VAL A 20 0.40 3.76 9.72
C VAL A 20 0.31 2.25 9.60
N ASP A 21 0.63 1.53 10.68
CA ASP A 21 0.57 0.06 10.68
C ASP A 21 -0.87 -0.49 10.61
N ASN A 22 -1.87 0.32 10.97
CA ASN A 22 -3.27 -0.10 10.96
C ASN A 22 -3.90 -0.01 9.56
N TRP A 23 -3.57 1.02 8.79
CA TRP A 23 -4.13 1.23 7.44
C TRP A 23 -3.15 0.91 6.32
N GLY A 24 -1.85 0.86 6.60
CA GLY A 24 -0.79 0.69 5.63
C GLY A 24 -0.75 -0.68 4.98
N GLY A 25 -1.34 -1.70 5.62
CA GLY A 25 -1.53 -3.04 5.03
C GLY A 25 -0.23 -3.75 4.61
N GLY A 26 0.90 -3.38 5.20
CA GLY A 26 2.24 -3.85 4.80
C GLY A 26 2.85 -3.14 3.59
N TYR A 27 2.11 -2.22 2.94
CA TYR A 27 2.58 -1.43 1.81
C TYR A 27 3.13 -0.07 2.22
N PHE A 28 2.64 0.48 3.34
CA PHE A 28 3.11 1.74 3.89
C PHE A 28 3.70 1.51 5.27
N THR A 29 4.84 2.16 5.54
CA THR A 29 5.51 2.09 6.83
C THR A 29 6.29 3.38 7.10
N ILE A 30 6.69 3.63 8.34
CA ILE A 30 7.66 4.70 8.64
C ILE A 30 9.05 4.10 8.65
N THR A 31 9.95 4.65 7.84
CA THR A 31 11.34 4.23 7.74
C THR A 31 12.14 4.62 9.00
N PRO A 32 13.31 4.00 9.28
CA PRO A 32 14.14 4.34 10.43
C PRO A 32 14.60 5.80 10.49
N ASP A 33 14.66 6.48 9.33
CA ASP A 33 14.94 7.92 9.21
C ASP A 33 13.68 8.81 9.31
N GLY A 34 12.53 8.23 9.67
CA GLY A 34 11.29 8.95 9.98
C GLY A 34 10.48 9.40 8.76
N LYS A 35 10.65 8.77 7.59
CA LYS A 35 9.91 9.10 6.37
C LYS A 35 8.81 8.08 6.11
N LEU A 36 7.75 8.51 5.43
CA LEU A 36 6.75 7.57 4.91
C LEU A 36 7.35 6.80 3.73
N GLY A 37 7.48 5.49 3.90
CA GLY A 37 7.99 4.54 2.92
C GLY A 37 6.87 3.73 2.27
N ILE A 38 7.14 3.28 1.05
CA ILE A 38 6.27 2.41 0.26
C ILE A 38 7.02 1.12 -0.05
N THR A 39 6.36 -0.01 0.21
CA THR A 39 6.77 -1.36 -0.14
C THR A 39 5.84 -1.86 -1.24
N PRO A 40 6.21 -1.74 -2.54
CA PRO A 40 5.35 -2.13 -3.65
C PRO A 40 5.16 -3.65 -3.76
N PHE A 41 6.01 -4.44 -3.09
CA PHE A 41 5.96 -5.90 -3.07
C PHE A 41 5.92 -6.39 -1.63
N PRO A 42 4.73 -6.76 -1.09
CA PRO A 42 4.63 -7.31 0.26
C PRO A 42 5.56 -8.52 0.44
N GLY A 43 6.34 -8.51 1.54
CA GLY A 43 7.28 -9.59 1.87
C GLY A 43 8.66 -9.48 1.20
N GLN A 44 8.94 -8.41 0.47
CA GLN A 44 10.30 -8.09 0.01
C GLN A 44 10.91 -6.96 0.84
N ASP A 45 12.25 -6.97 0.98
CA ASP A 45 13.02 -5.94 1.69
C ASP A 45 13.22 -4.65 0.85
N VAL A 46 12.20 -4.27 0.07
CA VAL A 46 12.22 -3.07 -0.77
C VAL A 46 11.29 -2.03 -0.17
N CYS A 47 11.86 -0.99 0.45
CA CYS A 47 11.11 0.15 0.96
C CYS A 47 11.65 1.45 0.36
N VAL A 48 10.79 2.19 -0.33
CA VAL A 48 11.16 3.44 -1.00
C VAL A 48 10.48 4.62 -0.30
N PRO A 49 11.22 5.59 0.25
CA PRO A 49 10.63 6.79 0.82
C PRO A 49 9.88 7.62 -0.23
N ILE A 50 8.64 8.02 0.06
CA ILE A 50 7.83 8.87 -0.83
C ILE A 50 8.54 10.19 -1.12
N ALA A 51 9.21 10.76 -0.12
CA ALA A 51 9.99 11.98 -0.27
C ALA A 51 11.09 11.85 -1.34
N SER A 52 11.73 10.68 -1.46
CA SER A 52 12.74 10.43 -2.49
C SER A 52 12.13 10.39 -3.88
N ILE A 53 10.93 9.80 -4.03
CA ILE A 53 10.17 9.80 -5.29
C ILE A 53 9.82 11.23 -5.69
N ILE A 54 9.31 12.02 -4.76
CA ILE A 54 8.98 13.44 -4.99
C ILE A 54 10.22 14.23 -5.42
N GLY A 55 11.36 14.04 -4.75
CA GLY A 55 12.63 14.67 -5.12
C GLY A 55 13.03 14.36 -6.57
N GLY A 56 12.99 13.08 -6.96
CA GLY A 56 13.29 12.68 -8.34
C GLY A 56 12.30 13.23 -9.38
N LEU A 57 11.04 13.47 -9.03
CA LEU A 57 10.08 14.14 -9.91
C LEU A 57 10.43 15.62 -10.09
N GLN A 58 10.79 16.32 -9.01
CA GLN A 58 11.19 17.72 -9.06
C GLN A 58 12.47 17.94 -9.87
N GLU A 59 13.47 17.06 -9.73
CA GLU A 59 14.69 17.08 -10.54
C GLU A 59 14.42 16.93 -12.04
N ARG A 60 13.33 16.23 -12.39
CA ARG A 60 12.84 16.08 -13.78
C ARG A 60 11.95 17.23 -14.25
N GLY A 61 11.83 18.30 -13.45
CA GLY A 61 11.01 19.46 -13.76
C GLY A 61 9.50 19.25 -13.60
N LEU A 62 9.06 18.15 -12.95
CA LEU A 62 7.65 17.90 -12.68
C LEU A 62 7.24 18.62 -11.40
N GLY A 63 6.42 19.66 -11.56
CA GLY A 63 5.88 20.44 -10.44
C GLY A 63 4.81 19.68 -9.66
N LEU A 64 4.69 20.00 -8.37
CA LEU A 64 3.58 19.55 -7.52
C LEU A 64 2.33 20.43 -7.78
N PRO A 65 1.10 19.90 -7.61
CA PRO A 65 0.76 18.56 -7.11
C PRO A 65 0.92 17.46 -8.16
N VAL A 66 1.27 16.26 -7.70
CA VAL A 66 1.35 15.05 -8.54
C VAL A 66 0.46 13.95 -7.96
N LEU A 67 -0.15 13.15 -8.83
CA LEU A 67 -0.84 11.93 -8.45
C LEU A 67 0.09 10.74 -8.67
N LEU A 68 0.58 10.16 -7.59
CA LEU A 68 1.42 8.96 -7.65
C LEU A 68 0.54 7.71 -7.69
N ARG A 69 0.66 6.90 -8.75
CA ARG A 69 0.03 5.59 -8.87
C ARG A 69 1.08 4.50 -8.66
N ILE A 70 0.76 3.51 -7.84
CA ILE A 70 1.63 2.36 -7.54
C ILE A 70 0.91 1.13 -8.10
N GLU A 71 1.28 0.70 -9.29
CA GLU A 71 0.55 -0.35 -10.03
C GLU A 71 0.59 -1.69 -9.27
N ASN A 72 1.76 -2.04 -8.74
CA ASN A 72 2.00 -3.31 -8.02
C ASN A 72 1.08 -3.51 -6.81
N LEU A 73 0.59 -2.42 -6.21
CA LEU A 73 -0.36 -2.49 -5.09
C LEU A 73 -1.69 -3.08 -5.53
N LEU A 74 -2.16 -2.73 -6.73
CA LEU A 74 -3.42 -3.25 -7.28
C LEU A 74 -3.33 -4.74 -7.52
N ASP A 75 -2.23 -5.19 -8.14
CA ASP A 75 -1.97 -6.61 -8.43
C ASP A 75 -1.89 -7.44 -7.15
N ALA A 76 -1.18 -6.91 -6.13
CA ALA A 76 -1.05 -7.56 -4.84
C ALA A 76 -2.40 -7.69 -4.12
N GLN A 77 -3.27 -6.68 -4.20
CA GLN A 77 -4.61 -6.74 -3.61
C GLN A 77 -5.53 -7.73 -4.32
N ILE A 78 -5.51 -7.79 -5.66
CA ILE A 78 -6.30 -8.77 -6.42
C ILE A 78 -5.82 -10.19 -6.11
N SER A 79 -4.50 -10.40 -6.10
CA SER A 79 -3.88 -11.68 -5.77
C SER A 79 -4.22 -12.12 -4.35
N LEU A 80 -4.15 -11.20 -3.37
CA LEU A 80 -4.52 -11.47 -1.99
C LEU A 80 -5.99 -11.88 -1.88
N LEU A 81 -6.90 -11.16 -2.54
CA LEU A 81 -8.33 -11.48 -2.55
C LEU A 81 -8.58 -12.90 -3.10
N HIS A 82 -7.99 -13.22 -4.26
CA HIS A 82 -8.13 -14.54 -4.89
C HIS A 82 -7.55 -15.64 -3.99
N ALA A 83 -6.36 -15.43 -3.43
CA ALA A 83 -5.72 -16.39 -2.53
C ALA A 83 -6.52 -16.62 -1.24
N SER A 84 -7.08 -15.56 -0.65
CA SER A 84 -7.94 -15.65 0.54
C SER A 84 -9.21 -16.46 0.28
N PHE A 85 -9.89 -16.23 -0.84
CA PHE A 85 -11.07 -17.03 -1.22
C PHE A 85 -10.69 -18.48 -1.54
N ALA A 86 -9.61 -18.72 -2.28
CA ALA A 86 -9.13 -20.06 -2.58
C ALA A 86 -8.81 -20.86 -1.31
N LYS A 87 -8.17 -20.22 -0.32
CA LYS A 87 -7.90 -20.80 0.99
C LYS A 87 -9.20 -21.18 1.72
N ALA A 88 -10.16 -20.26 1.82
CA ALA A 88 -11.43 -20.51 2.49
C ALA A 88 -12.25 -21.63 1.82
N ILE A 89 -12.30 -21.65 0.49
CA ILE A 89 -12.97 -22.71 -0.30
C ILE A 89 -12.37 -24.07 0.02
N LYS A 90 -11.03 -24.16 0.04
CA LYS A 90 -10.30 -25.40 0.37
C LYS A 90 -10.58 -25.86 1.80
N GLU A 91 -10.52 -24.96 2.77
CA GLU A 91 -10.73 -25.27 4.19
C GLU A 91 -12.16 -25.73 4.48
N LEU A 92 -13.15 -25.11 3.83
CA LEU A 92 -14.58 -25.41 4.01
C LEU A 92 -15.10 -26.48 3.05
N LYS A 93 -14.25 -27.02 2.16
CA LYS A 93 -14.62 -27.98 1.10
C LYS A 93 -15.81 -27.50 0.25
N TYR A 94 -15.86 -26.20 0.00
CA TYR A 94 -16.87 -25.61 -0.86
C TYR A 94 -16.64 -26.03 -2.32
N THR A 95 -17.72 -26.33 -3.06
CA THR A 95 -17.62 -26.96 -4.39
C THR A 95 -17.64 -25.96 -5.55
N ALA A 96 -18.08 -24.73 -5.32
CA ALA A 96 -18.12 -23.71 -6.35
C ALA A 96 -16.84 -22.87 -6.37
N GLU A 97 -16.60 -22.21 -7.51
CA GLU A 97 -15.44 -21.35 -7.72
C GLU A 97 -15.73 -19.90 -7.33
N PHE A 98 -14.70 -19.21 -6.83
CA PHE A 98 -14.74 -17.76 -6.68
C PHE A 98 -14.51 -17.08 -8.03
N ARG A 99 -15.31 -16.06 -8.35
CA ARG A 99 -15.15 -15.21 -9.53
C ARG A 99 -15.18 -13.74 -9.10
N GLY A 100 -14.04 -13.07 -9.17
CA GLY A 100 -13.92 -11.65 -8.89
C GLY A 100 -14.59 -10.82 -9.99
N VAL A 101 -15.31 -9.77 -9.60
CA VAL A 101 -15.89 -8.79 -10.53
C VAL A 101 -15.44 -7.41 -10.12
N TYR A 102 -14.78 -6.69 -11.04
CA TYR A 102 -14.37 -5.31 -10.81
C TYR A 102 -15.45 -4.32 -11.28
N PRO A 103 -16.08 -3.55 -10.37
CA PRO A 103 -17.10 -2.58 -10.76
C PRO A 103 -16.44 -1.31 -11.31
N VAL A 104 -16.26 -1.23 -12.63
CA VAL A 104 -15.59 -0.12 -13.37
C VAL A 104 -16.01 1.28 -12.91
N LYS A 105 -17.24 1.45 -12.41
CA LYS A 105 -17.74 2.72 -11.84
C LYS A 105 -16.88 3.30 -10.71
N VAL A 106 -16.05 2.50 -10.04
CA VAL A 106 -15.18 2.98 -8.95
C VAL A 106 -13.92 3.66 -9.46
N ASN A 107 -13.41 3.23 -10.63
CA ASN A 107 -12.29 3.86 -11.31
C ASN A 107 -12.28 3.43 -12.79
N GLN A 108 -12.57 4.37 -13.67
CA GLN A 108 -12.70 4.15 -15.12
C GLN A 108 -11.38 4.34 -15.88
N GLN A 109 -10.27 4.61 -15.20
CA GLN A 109 -9.00 4.88 -15.88
C GLN A 109 -8.51 3.63 -16.63
N GLN A 110 -8.19 3.79 -17.92
CA GLN A 110 -7.76 2.71 -18.80
C GLN A 110 -6.61 1.89 -18.19
N GLN A 111 -5.58 2.55 -17.66
CA GLN A 111 -4.43 1.88 -17.02
C GLN A 111 -4.85 0.94 -15.90
N VAL A 112 -5.83 1.34 -15.06
CA VAL A 112 -6.33 0.51 -13.96
C VAL A 112 -7.07 -0.71 -14.51
N LEU A 113 -7.87 -0.53 -15.56
CA LEU A 113 -8.62 -1.61 -16.19
C LEU A 113 -7.71 -2.60 -16.92
N GLU A 114 -6.66 -2.10 -17.57
CA GLU A 114 -5.64 -2.94 -18.22
C GLU A 114 -4.92 -3.82 -17.21
N GLU A 115 -4.50 -3.28 -16.06
CA GLU A 115 -3.86 -4.10 -15.02
C GLU A 115 -4.82 -5.14 -14.43
N ILE A 116 -6.07 -4.76 -14.12
CA ILE A 116 -7.08 -5.71 -13.62
C ILE A 116 -7.34 -6.84 -14.63
N ALA A 117 -7.41 -6.52 -15.92
CA ALA A 117 -7.64 -7.51 -16.96
C ALA A 117 -6.43 -8.44 -17.20
N LYS A 118 -5.21 -8.03 -16.83
CA LYS A 118 -4.02 -8.89 -16.89
C LYS A 118 -3.96 -9.88 -15.72
N VAL A 119 -4.42 -9.46 -14.54
CA VAL A 119 -4.32 -10.24 -13.29
C VAL A 119 -5.54 -11.13 -13.02
N GLY A 120 -6.74 -10.66 -13.38
CA GLY A 120 -8.02 -11.35 -13.16
C GLY A 120 -8.30 -12.47 -14.15
#